data_AF-A0A957NFE2-F1
#
_entry.id   AF-A0A957NFE2-F1
#
_cell.length_a   1.000
_cell.length_b   1.000
_cell.length_c   1.000
_cell.angle_alpha   90.00
_cell.angle_beta   90.00
_cell.angle_gamma   90.00
#
_symmetry.space_group_name_H-M   'P 1'
#
loop_
_entity.id
_entity.type
_entity.pdbx_description
1 polymer ?
#
loop_
_entity_poly.entity_id
_entity_poly.type
_entity_poly.pdbx_seq_one_letter_code
_entity_poly.pdbx_strand_id
1 'polypeptide(L)'
;MSANIAEGFGRPTAADRSRFYSYALGSAREARDWYFKSRLILGTEIAEHRMRLTAQIIRQLINLQKHHNRTIQETTATYPI
;
A
#
# COMPACT_ATOMS: atom_id res chain seq x y z
N MET A 1 7.54 -6.59 -1.20
CA MET A 1 6.39 -5.69 -1.46
C MET A 1 5.31 -6.38 -2.29
N SER A 2 5.57 -6.80 -3.53
CA SER A 2 4.56 -7.40 -4.43
C SER A 2 3.85 -8.62 -3.82
N ALA A 3 4.60 -9.53 -3.20
CA ALA A 3 4.04 -10.70 -2.53
C ALA A 3 3.00 -10.32 -1.46
N ASN A 4 3.32 -9.35 -0.60
CA ASN A 4 2.39 -8.86 0.43
C ASN A 4 1.15 -8.18 -0.17
N ILE A 5 1.26 -7.53 -1.33
CA ILE A 5 0.11 -6.94 -2.02
C ILE A 5 -0.81 -8.03 -2.54
N ALA A 6 -0.27 -9.03 -3.23
CA ALA A 6 -1.03 -10.15 -3.77
C ALA A 6 -1.70 -10.95 -2.64
N GLU A 7 -0.94 -11.23 -1.58
CA GLU A 7 -1.42 -11.95 -0.40
C GLU A 7 -2.53 -11.17 0.31
N GLY A 8 -2.37 -9.85 0.46
CA GLY A 8 -3.40 -8.98 1.00
C GLY A 8 -4.66 -8.97 0.15
N PHE A 9 -4.53 -8.94 -1.19
CA PHE A 9 -5.70 -8.97 -2.07
C PHE A 9 -6.52 -10.26 -1.93
N GLY A 10 -5.87 -11.38 -1.62
CA GLY A 10 -6.52 -12.68 -1.39
C GLY A 10 -7.23 -12.84 -0.05
N ARG A 11 -7.14 -11.88 0.89
CA ARG A 11 -7.74 -12.06 2.23
C ARG A 11 -9.22 -11.64 2.30
N PRO A 12 -10.06 -12.44 2.98
CA PRO A 12 -11.51 -12.23 3.01
C PRO A 12 -11.92 -11.00 3.82
N THR A 13 -11.25 -10.73 4.95
CA THR A 13 -11.62 -9.63 5.84
C THR A 13 -10.74 -8.40 5.67
N ALA A 14 -11.31 -7.21 5.89
CA ALA A 14 -10.55 -5.96 5.83
C ALA A 14 -9.41 -5.92 6.88
N ALA A 15 -9.61 -6.54 8.04
CA ALA A 15 -8.60 -6.65 9.09
C ALA A 15 -7.38 -7.46 8.62
N ASP A 16 -7.62 -8.60 7.96
CA ASP A 16 -6.56 -9.43 7.42
C ASP A 16 -5.80 -8.71 6.29
N ARG A 17 -6.52 -8.05 5.37
CA ARG A 17 -5.91 -7.24 4.30
C ARG A 17 -5.00 -6.14 4.85
N SER A 18 -5.42 -5.46 5.92
CA SER A 18 -4.70 -4.33 6.52
C SER A 18 -3.30 -4.71 6.99
N ARG A 19 -3.12 -5.91 7.56
CA ARG A 19 -1.80 -6.42 7.99
C ARG A 19 -0.85 -6.57 6.81
N PHE A 20 -1.30 -7.21 5.74
CA PHE A 20 -0.50 -7.41 4.53
C PHE A 20 -0.16 -6.09 3.82
N TYR A 21 -1.10 -5.15 3.72
CA TYR A 21 -0.82 -3.82 3.15
C TYR A 21 0.16 -3.02 4.02
N SER A 22 0.16 -3.21 5.34
CA SER A 22 1.15 -2.61 6.24
C SER A 22 2.55 -3.17 5.99
N TYR A 23 2.69 -4.49 5.82
CA TYR A 23 3.96 -5.10 5.44
C TYR A 23 4.43 -4.65 4.05
N ALA A 24 3.53 -4.56 3.07
CA ALA A 24 3.85 -4.04 1.75
C ALA A 24 4.37 -2.59 1.83
N LEU A 25 3.74 -1.75 2.65
CA LEU A 25 4.11 -0.35 2.86
C LEU A 25 5.49 -0.21 3.53
N GLY A 26 5.79 -1.07 4.50
CA GLY A 26 7.12 -1.17 5.13
C GLY A 26 8.19 -1.46 4.08
N SER A 27 8.04 -2.55 3.32
CA SER A 27 9.00 -2.89 2.25
C SER A 27 9.14 -1.80 1.18
N ALA A 28 8.06 -1.11 0.84
CA ALA A 28 8.08 -0.02 -0.14
C ALA A 28 8.92 1.17 0.35
N ARG A 29 8.78 1.55 1.63
CA ARG A 29 9.57 2.62 2.23
C ARG A 29 11.05 2.26 2.29
N GLU A 30 11.34 1.01 2.64
CA GLU A 30 12.70 0.50 2.67
C GLU A 30 13.34 0.50 1.28
N ALA A 31 12.63 0.01 0.24
CA ALA A 31 13.11 0.06 -1.13
C ALA A 31 13.44 1.50 -1.59
N ARG A 32 12.63 2.49 -1.19
CA ARG A 32 12.90 3.90 -1.49
C ARG A 32 14.17 4.41 -0.83
N ASP A 33 14.44 4.01 0.41
CA ASP A 33 15.69 4.33 1.12
C ASP A 33 16.90 3.68 0.41
N TRP A 34 16.76 2.43 -0.01
CA TRP A 34 17.80 1.75 -0.81
C TRP A 34 18.12 2.48 -2.12
N TYR A 35 17.12 2.95 -2.86
CA TYR A 35 17.35 3.75 -4.07
C TYR A 35 18.04 5.08 -3.78
N PHE A 36 17.69 5.75 -2.68
CA PHE A 36 18.36 6.99 -2.28
C PHE A 36 19.84 6.75 -1.93
N LYS A 37 20.13 5.68 -1.19
CA LYS A 37 21.50 5.31 -0.79
C LYS A 37 22.35 4.86 -1.98
N SER A 38 21.77 4.09 -2.89
CA SER A 38 22.46 3.56 -4.09
C SER A 38 22.56 4.55 -5.25
N ARG A 39 22.03 5.78 -5.13
CA ARG A 39 22.05 6.79 -6.20
C ARG A 39 23.44 7.12 -6.76
N LEU A 40 24.48 6.99 -5.94
CA LEU A 40 25.86 7.22 -6.36
C LEU A 40 26.38 6.12 -7.30
N ILE A 41 25.81 4.91 -7.20
CA ILE A 41 26.17 3.76 -8.04
C ILE A 41 25.25 3.68 -9.26
N LEU A 42 23.95 3.93 -9.08
CA LEU A 42 22.93 3.82 -10.13
C LEU A 42 22.84 5.06 -11.04
N GLY A 43 23.42 6.18 -10.62
CA GLY A 43 23.16 7.48 -11.24
C GLY A 43 21.85 8.11 -10.75
N THR A 44 21.82 9.45 -10.77
CA THR A 44 20.71 10.24 -10.23
C THR A 44 19.40 10.00 -10.99
N GLU A 45 19.46 9.93 -12.33
CA GLU A 45 18.26 9.74 -13.17
C GLU A 45 17.53 8.42 -12.86
N ILE A 46 18.27 7.31 -12.80
CA ILE A 46 17.69 5.99 -12.51
C ILE A 46 17.15 5.97 -11.08
N ALA A 47 17.92 6.46 -10.11
CA ALA A 47 17.50 6.50 -8.72
C ALA A 47 16.22 7.32 -8.54
N GLU A 48 16.13 8.51 -9.14
CA GLU A 48 14.95 9.37 -9.09
C GLU A 48 13.73 8.73 -9.74
N HIS A 49 13.90 8.10 -10.91
CA HIS A 49 12.81 7.38 -11.58
C HIS A 49 12.26 6.26 -10.69
N ARG A 50 13.14 5.43 -10.11
CA ARG A 50 12.76 4.33 -9.21
C ARG A 50 12.14 4.83 -7.90
N MET A 51 12.66 5.92 -7.34
CA MET A 51 12.08 6.56 -6.16
C MET A 51 10.69 7.12 -6.44
N ARG A 52 10.44 7.72 -7.61
CA ARG A 52 9.11 8.19 -8.03
C ARG A 52 8.10 7.06 -8.14
N LEU A 53 8.48 5.94 -8.78
CA LEU A 53 7.63 4.75 -8.86
C LEU A 53 7.31 4.20 -7.48
N THR A 54 8.32 4.07 -6.62
CA THR A 54 8.12 3.56 -5.26
C THR A 54 7.24 4.49 -4.43
N ALA A 55 7.36 5.81 -4.61
CA ALA A 55 6.49 6.79 -3.98
C ALA A 55 5.02 6.70 -4.45
N GLN A 56 4.78 6.39 -5.74
CA GLN A 56 3.44 6.13 -6.25
C GLN A 56 2.81 4.92 -5.56
N ILE A 57 3.56 3.81 -5.44
CA ILE A 57 3.08 2.60 -4.77
C ILE A 57 2.77 2.86 -3.29
N ILE A 58 3.63 3.59 -2.58
CA ILE A 58 3.39 4.01 -1.19
C ILE A 58 2.05 4.77 -1.07
N ARG A 59 1.77 5.71 -1.98
CA ARG A 59 0.50 6.46 -1.97
C ARG A 59 -0.70 5.56 -2.22
N GLN A 60 -0.61 4.65 -3.18
CA GLN A 60 -1.68 3.69 -3.46
C GLN A 60 -1.97 2.79 -2.25
N LEU A 61 -0.93 2.27 -1.58
CA LEU A 61 -1.07 1.48 -0.36
C LEU A 61 -1.74 2.26 0.78
N ILE A 62 -1.34 3.51 1.00
CA ILE A 62 -1.98 4.39 1.98
C ILE A 62 -3.46 4.61 1.64
N ASN A 63 -3.79 4.84 0.36
CA ASN A 63 -5.17 5.02 -0.06
C ASN A 63 -5.99 3.75 0.16
N LEU A 64 -5.47 2.58 -0.21
CA LEU A 64 -6.11 1.30 0.06
C LEU A 64 -6.45 1.18 1.55
N GLN A 65 -5.48 1.41 2.44
CA GLN A 65 -5.71 1.32 3.88
C GLN A 65 -6.75 2.35 4.38
N LYS A 66 -6.76 3.58 3.85
CA LYS A 66 -7.76 4.60 4.20
C LYS A 66 -9.17 4.23 3.77
N HIS A 67 -9.35 3.68 2.57
CA HIS A 67 -10.67 3.24 2.08
C HIS A 67 -11.20 2.05 2.88
N HIS A 68 -10.32 1.19 3.42
CA HIS A 68 -10.72 0.07 4.27
C HIS A 68 -11.24 0.50 5.65
N ASN A 69 -10.79 1.64 6.19
CA ASN A 69 -11.33 2.19 7.45
C ASN A 69 -12.70 2.87 7.28
N ARG A 70 -13.22 2.94 6.04
CA ARG A 70 -14.52 3.55 5.71
C ARG A 70 -15.59 2.51 5.38
N THR A 71 -15.51 1.29 5.93
CA THR A 71 -16.57 0.29 5.73
C THR A 71 -17.92 0.91 6.12
N ILE A 72 -18.71 1.09 5.07
CA ILE A 72 -20.12 1.46 4.94
C ILE A 72 -20.88 1.13 6.23
N GLN A 73 -21.38 2.16 6.92
CA GLN A 73 -22.55 1.94 7.77
C GLN A 73 -23.67 1.56 6.82
N GLU A 74 -24.01 0.28 6.75
CA GLU A 74 -25.27 -0.13 6.16
C GLU A 74 -26.35 0.54 6.99
N THR A 75 -27.01 1.55 6.43
CA THR A 75 -28.26 2.05 6.96
C THR A 75 -29.22 0.87 6.99
N THR A 76 -29.45 0.28 8.15
CA THR A 76 -30.52 -0.70 8.35
C THR A 76 -31.82 -0.01 7.99
N ALA A 77 -32.29 -0.18 6.76
CA ALA A 77 -33.59 0.31 6.34
C ALA A 77 -34.64 -0.55 7.05
N THR A 78 -35.19 -0.03 8.14
CA THR A 78 -36.35 -0.62 8.81
C THR A 78 -37.54 -0.50 7.87
N TYR A 79 -37.98 -1.61 7.30
CA TYR A 79 -39.25 -1.65 6.59
C TYR A 79 -40.38 -1.65 7.64
N PRO A 80 -41.34 -0.71 7.56
CA PRO A 80 -42.52 -0.78 8.41
C PRO A 80 -43.36 -1.99 7.99
N ILE A 81 -43.76 -2.76 9.01
CA ILE A 81 -44.80 -3.80 8.96
C ILE A 81 -46.15 -3.22 8.59
#